data_AF-A0A3C1GEA9-F1
#
_entry.id   AF-A0A3C1GEA9-F1
#
_cell.length_a   1.000
_cell.length_b   1.000
_cell.length_c   1.000
_cell.angle_alpha   90.00
_cell.angle_beta   90.00
_cell.angle_gamma   90.00
#
_symmetry.space_group_name_H-M   'P 1'
#
loop_
_entity.id
_entity.type
_entity.pdbx_description
1 polymer ?
#
loop_
_entity_poly.entity_id
_entity_poly.type
_entity_poly.pdbx_seq_one_letter_code
_entity_poly.pdbx_strand_id
1 'polypeptide(L)'
;MGERIWASPAVELWQADARDLSFLPDASVDCCVTSPPYWGLRAYHAGDGEIGQEQTIEEWVASLVAVFGEVRRLLRPWGTLWLNAGDCYVGGGNNRGSDVESMTPKQYSNLGSRALVERTPVPAGLHPGDLAGLPWRLAFALQADGWTLRSANVWAKPAPMPESVDGWRWERCRIRLAPSKAAEQGHRPGTDINEWVGGPMGGGNHRAEWGDCPGCPKCAPNDGLVLRRGSGRPTRAHEYVFQFTKSTGYFSDREAVAE
;
A
#
# COMPACT_ATOMS: atom_id res chain seq x y z
N MET A 1 23.37 -8.20 15.78
CA MET A 1 24.31 -7.14 16.20
C MET A 1 24.43 -6.12 15.07
N GLY A 2 24.17 -4.85 15.35
CA GLY A 2 24.16 -3.78 14.34
C GLY A 2 25.57 -3.39 13.88
N GLU A 3 25.68 -3.04 12.60
CA GLU A 3 26.92 -2.54 11.99
C GLU A 3 26.82 -1.03 11.76
N ARG A 4 27.79 -0.26 12.29
CA ARG A 4 27.89 1.17 11.97
C ARG A 4 28.60 1.34 10.63
N ILE A 5 27.82 1.61 9.59
CA ILE A 5 28.32 1.69 8.21
C ILE A 5 28.83 3.08 7.85
N TRP A 6 28.42 4.13 8.57
CA TRP A 6 28.94 5.48 8.37
C TRP A 6 28.78 6.35 9.62
N ALA A 7 29.67 7.34 9.80
CA ALA A 7 29.58 8.29 10.90
C ALA A 7 30.22 9.65 10.57
N SER A 8 29.68 10.69 11.19
CA SER A 8 30.18 12.06 11.25
C SER A 8 29.93 12.62 12.66
N PRO A 9 30.42 13.83 12.99
CA PRO A 9 30.13 14.44 14.29
C PRO A 9 28.64 14.64 14.61
N ALA A 10 27.77 14.71 13.59
CA ALA A 10 26.34 15.01 13.76
C ALA A 10 25.41 13.83 13.43
N VAL A 11 25.86 12.87 12.64
CA VAL A 11 25.02 11.80 12.09
C VAL A 11 25.79 10.48 12.09
N GLU A 12 25.13 9.43 12.57
CA GLU A 12 25.58 8.05 12.42
C GLU A 12 24.56 7.25 11.60
N LEU A 13 25.06 6.31 10.80
CA LEU A 13 24.25 5.38 10.03
C LEU A 13 24.56 3.96 10.46
N TRP A 14 23.52 3.24 10.82
CA TRP A 14 23.57 1.86 11.29
C TRP A 14 22.74 0.96 10.40
N GLN A 15 23.28 -0.22 10.07
CA GLN A 15 22.56 -1.30 9.42
C GLN A 15 22.33 -2.41 10.45
N ALA A 16 21.05 -2.68 10.74
CA ALA A 16 20.65 -3.67 11.73
C ALA A 16 19.22 -4.15 11.46
N ASP A 17 18.86 -5.28 12.05
CA ASP A 17 17.46 -5.69 12.20
C ASP A 17 16.81 -4.82 13.27
N ALA A 18 15.72 -4.12 12.94
CA ALA A 18 15.03 -3.24 13.86
C ALA A 18 14.38 -3.97 15.06
N ARG A 19 14.29 -5.31 15.00
CA ARG A 19 13.85 -6.16 16.12
C ARG A 19 14.94 -6.37 17.17
N ASP A 20 16.20 -6.04 16.86
CA ASP A 20 17.34 -6.10 17.78
C ASP A 20 18.17 -4.80 17.69
N LEU A 21 17.84 -3.84 18.55
CA LEU A 21 18.59 -2.59 18.70
C LEU A 21 19.43 -2.59 19.98
N SER A 22 19.79 -3.77 20.51
CA SER A 22 20.55 -3.92 21.76
C SER A 22 21.92 -3.26 21.75
N PHE A 23 22.47 -3.00 20.56
CA PHE A 23 23.72 -2.28 20.37
C PHE A 23 23.62 -0.77 20.67
N LEU A 24 22.40 -0.23 20.78
CA LEU A 24 22.15 1.15 21.20
C LEU A 24 21.76 1.20 22.69
N PRO A 25 22.30 2.16 23.47
CA PRO A 25 21.99 2.27 24.90
C PRO A 25 20.53 2.64 25.14
N ASP A 26 19.99 2.17 26.26
CA ASP A 26 18.70 2.61 26.79
C ASP A 26 18.69 4.13 27.00
N ALA A 27 17.52 4.75 26.83
CA ALA A 27 17.31 6.18 27.06
C ALA A 27 18.36 7.11 26.39
N SER A 28 18.81 6.73 25.19
CA SER A 28 19.78 7.48 24.38
C SER A 28 19.16 8.38 23.31
N VAL A 29 17.87 8.21 23.02
CA VAL A 29 17.17 8.90 21.91
C VAL A 29 16.03 9.79 22.43
N ASP A 30 15.93 11.03 21.94
CA ASP A 30 14.82 11.94 22.30
C ASP A 30 13.61 11.81 21.36
N CYS A 31 13.82 11.46 20.10
CA CYS A 31 12.76 11.38 19.09
C CYS A 31 13.03 10.25 18.10
N CYS A 32 12.00 9.46 17.79
CA CYS A 32 11.99 8.50 16.69
C CYS A 32 10.97 8.97 15.64
N VAL A 33 11.40 9.07 14.38
CA VAL A 33 10.51 9.36 13.25
C VAL A 33 10.69 8.22 12.25
N THR A 34 9.61 7.51 11.92
CA THR A 34 9.72 6.32 11.06
C THR A 34 8.44 5.98 10.31
N SER A 35 8.60 5.20 9.25
CA SER A 35 7.55 4.49 8.53
C SER A 35 7.96 3.02 8.36
N PRO A 36 7.34 2.07 9.06
CA PRO A 36 7.69 0.66 8.91
C PRO A 36 7.26 0.12 7.55
N PRO A 37 7.79 -1.03 7.11
CA PRO A 37 7.28 -1.73 5.93
C PRO A 37 5.79 -2.02 6.06
N TYR A 38 5.02 -1.59 5.05
CA TYR A 38 3.57 -1.81 5.01
C TYR A 38 3.26 -3.23 4.56
N TRP A 39 2.32 -3.87 5.24
CA TRP A 39 1.95 -5.26 5.01
C TRP A 39 1.49 -5.50 3.56
N GLY A 40 2.12 -6.49 2.91
CA GLY A 40 1.75 -6.97 1.59
C GLY A 40 1.96 -5.99 0.43
N LEU A 41 2.69 -4.88 0.62
CA LEU A 41 2.84 -3.86 -0.44
C LEU A 41 4.14 -3.92 -1.23
N ARG A 42 5.27 -4.15 -0.56
CA ARG A 42 6.61 -4.10 -1.16
C ARG A 42 7.45 -5.24 -0.64
N ALA A 43 8.29 -5.80 -1.50
CA ALA A 43 9.43 -6.63 -1.12
C ALA A 43 10.72 -5.83 -1.38
N TYR A 44 11.50 -5.60 -0.32
CA TYR A 44 12.73 -4.82 -0.35
C TYR A 44 13.97 -5.70 -0.50
N HIS A 45 13.92 -6.92 0.01
CA HIS A 45 15.01 -7.89 -0.05
C HIS A 45 14.50 -9.24 -0.58
N ALA A 46 15.41 -10.01 -1.20
CA ALA A 46 15.11 -11.35 -1.70
C ALA A 46 15.27 -12.45 -0.62
N GLY A 47 15.30 -12.08 0.66
CA GLY A 47 15.64 -12.96 1.77
C GLY A 47 14.51 -13.11 2.79
N ASP A 48 14.63 -14.13 3.64
CA ASP A 48 13.66 -14.44 4.69
C ASP A 48 13.66 -13.39 5.82
N GLY A 49 12.49 -13.16 6.42
CA GLY A 49 12.35 -12.38 7.64
C GLY A 49 12.12 -10.87 7.46
N GLU A 50 11.85 -10.40 6.24
CA GLU A 50 11.41 -9.04 5.97
C GLU A 50 10.03 -8.76 6.58
N ILE A 51 9.93 -7.72 7.41
CA ILE A 51 8.65 -7.25 7.95
C ILE A 51 7.79 -6.73 6.79
N GLY A 52 6.51 -7.03 6.81
CA GLY A 52 5.56 -6.73 5.74
C GLY A 52 5.23 -7.94 4.86
N GLN A 53 5.96 -9.06 5.02
CA GLN A 53 5.71 -10.32 4.31
C GLN A 53 5.01 -11.40 5.15
N GLU A 54 4.58 -11.06 6.36
CA GLU A 54 3.88 -12.00 7.24
C GLU A 54 2.56 -12.49 6.61
N GLN A 55 2.16 -13.72 6.91
CA GLN A 55 0.95 -14.32 6.33
C GLN A 55 -0.32 -13.69 6.87
N THR A 56 -0.28 -13.16 8.08
CA THR A 56 -1.41 -12.55 8.77
C THR A 56 -1.12 -11.12 9.20
N ILE A 57 -2.18 -10.32 9.35
CA ILE A 57 -2.06 -8.95 9.89
C ILE A 57 -1.58 -9.01 11.33
N GLU A 58 -2.02 -10.01 12.09
CA GLU A 58 -1.69 -10.22 13.50
C GLU A 58 -0.19 -10.48 13.69
N GLU A 59 0.43 -11.31 12.85
CA GLU A 59 1.88 -11.53 12.84
C GLU A 59 2.64 -10.24 12.47
N TRP A 60 2.18 -9.50 11.46
CA TRP A 60 2.77 -8.21 11.09
C TRP A 60 2.68 -7.19 12.24
N VAL A 61 1.52 -7.10 12.91
CA VAL A 61 1.36 -6.25 14.09
C VAL A 61 2.30 -6.70 15.21
N ALA A 62 2.43 -8.00 15.47
CA ALA A 62 3.34 -8.52 16.49
C ALA A 62 4.82 -8.22 16.19
N SER A 63 5.26 -8.37 14.93
CA SER A 63 6.60 -7.94 14.49
C SER A 63 6.86 -6.48 14.81
N LEU A 64 5.90 -5.61 14.48
CA LEU A 64 6.05 -4.18 14.72
C LEU A 64 6.00 -3.81 16.19
N VAL A 65 5.13 -4.45 16.99
CA VAL A 65 5.14 -4.27 18.45
C VAL A 65 6.50 -4.62 19.04
N ALA A 66 7.15 -5.71 18.59
CA ALA A 66 8.50 -6.05 19.03
C ALA A 66 9.54 -4.96 18.67
N VAL A 67 9.51 -4.44 17.44
CA VAL A 67 10.35 -3.30 17.01
C VAL A 67 10.10 -2.08 17.89
N PHE A 68 8.84 -1.74 18.13
CA PHE A 68 8.51 -0.58 18.93
C PHE A 68 8.78 -0.79 20.43
N GLY A 69 8.89 -2.03 20.91
CA GLY A 69 9.45 -2.34 22.23
C GLY A 69 10.90 -1.90 22.35
N GLU A 70 11.72 -2.20 21.34
CA GLU A 70 13.11 -1.72 21.26
C GLU A 70 13.18 -0.19 21.17
N VAL A 71 12.37 0.43 20.30
CA VAL A 71 12.29 1.90 20.22
C VAL A 71 11.88 2.50 21.57
N ARG A 72 10.92 1.89 22.27
CA ARG A 72 10.47 2.35 23.59
C ARG A 72 11.59 2.27 24.62
N ARG A 73 12.46 1.25 24.58
CA ARG A 73 13.65 1.14 25.44
C ARG A 73 14.66 2.26 25.16
N LEU A 74 14.97 2.50 23.88
CA LEU A 74 15.93 3.52 23.46
C LEU A 74 15.48 4.95 23.76
N LEU A 75 14.19 5.23 23.66
CA LEU A 75 13.66 6.56 23.93
C LEU A 75 13.85 6.95 25.39
N ARG A 76 14.24 8.21 25.63
CA ARG A 76 14.23 8.82 26.96
C ARG A 76 12.82 8.85 27.54
N PRO A 77 12.65 9.01 28.88
CA PRO A 77 11.31 9.04 29.50
C PRO A 77 10.34 10.08 28.90
N TRP A 78 10.88 11.16 28.32
CA TRP A 78 10.15 12.22 27.62
C TRP A 78 10.12 12.06 26.09
N GLY A 79 10.71 10.99 25.56
CA GLY A 79 10.88 10.81 24.13
C GLY A 79 9.55 10.60 23.41
N THR A 80 9.54 11.00 22.13
CA THR A 80 8.37 10.88 21.26
C THR A 80 8.64 9.94 20.08
N LEU A 81 7.60 9.22 19.66
CA LEU A 81 7.59 8.43 18.44
C LEU A 81 6.59 9.05 17.46
N TRP A 82 7.05 9.32 16.25
CA TRP A 82 6.25 9.77 15.11
C TRP A 82 6.23 8.66 14.07
N LEU A 83 5.06 8.03 13.93
CA LEU A 83 4.86 6.82 13.16
C LEU A 83 3.93 7.08 11.98
N ASN A 84 4.47 7.08 10.77
CA ASN A 84 3.65 7.06 9.55
C ASN A 84 3.23 5.62 9.23
N ALA A 85 1.93 5.38 9.10
CA ALA A 85 1.39 4.06 8.79
C ALA A 85 0.33 4.14 7.70
N GLY A 86 0.54 3.36 6.63
CA GLY A 86 -0.41 3.17 5.54
C GLY A 86 -1.30 1.95 5.75
N ASP A 87 -2.54 2.04 5.28
CA ASP A 87 -3.49 0.92 5.21
C ASP A 87 -3.41 0.18 3.85
N CYS A 88 -4.06 -0.96 3.74
CA CYS A 88 -4.20 -1.71 2.48
C CYS A 88 -5.61 -2.30 2.34
N TYR A 89 -5.96 -2.73 1.13
CA TYR A 89 -7.16 -3.53 0.89
C TYR A 89 -6.85 -5.02 0.95
N VAL A 90 -7.69 -5.80 1.64
CA VAL A 90 -7.52 -7.27 1.71
C VAL A 90 -8.15 -7.97 0.52
N GLY A 91 -7.63 -9.15 0.15
CA GLY A 91 -8.23 -9.99 -0.89
C GLY A 91 -8.20 -9.43 -2.33
N GLY A 92 -7.56 -8.28 -2.55
CA GLY A 92 -7.37 -7.69 -3.87
C GLY A 92 -6.36 -8.46 -4.72
N GLY A 93 -6.50 -8.40 -6.05
CA GLY A 93 -5.58 -9.04 -7.00
C GLY A 93 -4.15 -8.47 -7.03
N ASN A 94 -3.88 -7.41 -6.26
CA ASN A 94 -2.57 -6.75 -6.21
C ASN A 94 -1.52 -7.50 -5.39
N ASN A 95 -1.92 -8.50 -4.58
CA ASN A 95 -0.97 -9.37 -3.89
C ASN A 95 -0.46 -10.49 -4.81
N ARG A 96 -0.76 -10.44 -6.12
CA ARG A 96 -0.12 -11.29 -7.11
C ARG A 96 1.06 -10.54 -7.73
N GLY A 97 2.27 -10.97 -7.40
CA GLY A 97 3.32 -10.90 -8.40
C GLY A 97 2.87 -11.70 -9.62
N SER A 98 3.02 -11.15 -10.83
CA SER A 98 3.02 -12.01 -12.02
C SER A 98 4.27 -12.88 -11.97
N ASP A 99 4.15 -14.17 -12.31
CA ASP A 99 5.30 -15.04 -12.50
C ASP A 99 6.30 -14.35 -13.42
N VAL A 100 7.59 -14.45 -13.12
CA VAL A 100 8.65 -13.74 -13.86
C VAL A 100 8.59 -14.06 -15.36
N GLU A 101 8.17 -15.28 -15.69
CA GLU A 101 7.99 -15.80 -17.05
C GLU A 101 6.76 -15.23 -17.78
N SER A 102 5.79 -14.64 -17.07
CA SER A 102 4.55 -14.08 -17.63
C SER A 102 4.49 -12.55 -17.57
N MET A 103 5.62 -11.89 -17.28
CA MET A 103 5.70 -10.44 -17.14
C MET A 103 5.65 -9.70 -18.47
N THR A 104 4.76 -8.71 -18.56
CA THR A 104 4.76 -7.71 -19.63
C THR A 104 5.80 -6.62 -19.35
N PRO A 105 6.34 -5.93 -20.38
CA PRO A 105 7.30 -4.83 -20.21
C PRO A 105 6.85 -3.72 -19.24
N LYS A 106 5.54 -3.48 -19.14
CA LYS A 106 4.94 -2.49 -18.24
C LYS A 106 5.09 -2.85 -16.75
N GLN A 107 5.35 -4.11 -16.43
CA GLN A 107 5.49 -4.62 -15.06
C GLN A 107 6.95 -4.57 -14.56
N TYR A 108 7.93 -4.29 -15.42
CA TYR A 108 9.36 -4.20 -15.04
C TYR A 108 9.67 -3.01 -14.11
N SER A 109 9.01 -1.86 -14.29
CA SER A 109 9.20 -0.68 -13.43
C SER A 109 8.59 -0.83 -12.03
N ASN A 110 7.87 -1.93 -11.76
CA ASN A 110 7.24 -2.25 -10.48
C ASN A 110 7.80 -3.54 -9.86
N LEU A 111 9.04 -3.94 -10.17
CA LEU A 111 9.63 -5.21 -9.70
C LEU A 111 9.54 -5.40 -8.17
N GLY A 112 9.60 -4.31 -7.39
CA GLY A 112 9.49 -4.33 -5.93
C GLY A 112 8.06 -4.38 -5.36
N SER A 113 6.99 -4.39 -6.18
CA SER A 113 5.61 -4.63 -5.70
C SER A 113 5.30 -6.12 -5.49
N ARG A 114 6.32 -6.98 -5.48
CA ARG A 114 6.22 -8.45 -5.39
C ARG A 114 6.27 -8.91 -3.93
N ALA A 115 5.35 -8.41 -3.11
CA ALA A 115 5.40 -8.67 -1.68
C ALA A 115 5.27 -10.18 -1.38
N LEU A 116 4.23 -10.86 -1.88
CA LEU A 116 3.96 -12.24 -1.46
C LEU A 116 4.02 -13.23 -2.62
N VAL A 117 4.82 -14.29 -2.44
CA VAL A 117 4.87 -15.47 -3.33
C VAL A 117 3.53 -16.21 -3.29
N GLU A 118 2.87 -16.21 -2.13
CA GLU A 118 1.59 -16.86 -1.90
C GLU A 118 0.47 -15.85 -1.67
N ARG A 119 -0.76 -16.22 -2.01
CA ARG A 119 -1.93 -15.39 -1.73
C ARG A 119 -2.12 -15.28 -0.21
N THR A 120 -2.07 -14.06 0.31
CA THR A 120 -2.54 -13.79 1.66
C THR A 120 -4.00 -14.15 1.79
N PRO A 121 -4.39 -15.00 2.77
CA PRO A 121 -5.80 -15.25 3.03
C PRO A 121 -6.48 -13.95 3.47
N VAL A 122 -7.78 -13.83 3.18
CA VAL A 122 -8.57 -12.72 3.74
C VAL A 122 -8.71 -12.97 5.23
N PRO A 123 -8.30 -12.02 6.09
CA PRO A 123 -8.40 -12.18 7.54
C PRO A 123 -9.84 -12.44 8.00
N ALA A 124 -9.98 -13.21 9.08
CA ALA A 124 -11.30 -13.52 9.63
C ALA A 124 -12.08 -12.22 9.96
N GLY A 125 -13.34 -12.17 9.54
CA GLY A 125 -14.20 -10.99 9.75
C GLY A 125 -14.04 -9.87 8.72
N LEU A 126 -13.14 -10.00 7.75
CA LEU A 126 -13.05 -9.10 6.59
C LEU A 126 -13.54 -9.78 5.31
N HIS A 127 -13.97 -8.98 4.35
CA HIS A 127 -14.33 -9.40 3.01
C HIS A 127 -13.27 -8.95 2.01
N PRO A 128 -13.09 -9.65 0.88
CA PRO A 128 -12.27 -9.15 -0.21
C PRO A 128 -12.69 -7.73 -0.62
N GLY A 129 -11.74 -6.80 -0.63
CA GLY A 129 -11.97 -5.39 -0.93
C GLY A 129 -12.23 -4.50 0.30
N ASP A 130 -12.19 -5.05 1.52
CA ASP A 130 -12.24 -4.24 2.74
C ASP A 130 -10.89 -3.56 3.00
N LEU A 131 -10.93 -2.35 3.56
CA LEU A 131 -9.74 -1.76 4.19
C LEU A 131 -9.35 -2.61 5.40
N ALA A 132 -8.08 -2.96 5.50
CA ALA A 132 -7.55 -3.75 6.60
C ALA A 132 -7.60 -2.99 7.93
N GLY A 133 -7.54 -1.66 7.91
CA GLY A 133 -7.47 -0.82 9.10
C GLY A 133 -6.10 -0.89 9.78
N LEU A 134 -5.02 -1.18 9.02
CA LEU A 134 -3.68 -1.42 9.57
C LEU A 134 -3.17 -0.30 10.49
N PRO A 135 -3.31 1.00 10.15
CA PRO A 135 -2.77 2.07 10.98
C PRO A 135 -3.37 2.04 12.40
N TRP A 136 -4.69 1.85 12.51
CA TRP A 136 -5.38 1.83 13.79
C TRP A 136 -5.21 0.51 14.53
N ARG A 137 -5.11 -0.62 13.83
CA ARG A 137 -4.75 -1.91 14.45
C ARG A 137 -3.39 -1.84 15.13
N LEU A 138 -2.39 -1.30 14.44
CA LEU A 138 -1.06 -1.09 15.01
C LEU A 138 -1.11 -0.08 16.16
N ALA A 139 -1.82 1.04 16.01
CA ALA A 139 -1.91 2.05 17.06
C ALA A 139 -2.50 1.50 18.36
N PHE A 140 -3.58 0.72 18.28
CA PHE A 140 -4.19 0.09 19.45
C PHE A 140 -3.32 -1.01 20.05
N ALA A 141 -2.61 -1.78 19.23
CA ALA A 141 -1.65 -2.75 19.73
C ALA A 141 -0.50 -2.08 20.50
N LEU A 142 0.02 -0.96 20.01
CA LEU A 142 1.03 -0.18 20.73
C LEU A 142 0.48 0.41 22.04
N GLN A 143 -0.77 0.87 22.06
CA GLN A 143 -1.40 1.30 23.30
C GLN A 143 -1.52 0.15 24.31
N ALA A 144 -1.91 -1.04 23.86
CA ALA A 144 -1.96 -2.24 24.70
C ALA A 144 -0.56 -2.64 25.22
N ASP A 145 0.50 -2.34 24.47
CA ASP A 145 1.91 -2.55 24.84
C ASP A 145 2.51 -1.41 25.71
N GLY A 146 1.67 -0.48 26.18
CA GLY A 146 2.09 0.56 27.14
C GLY A 146 2.65 1.83 26.51
N TRP A 147 2.35 2.08 25.23
CA TRP A 147 2.46 3.42 24.64
C TRP A 147 1.23 4.28 24.94
N THR A 148 1.41 5.59 24.96
CA THR A 148 0.29 6.55 25.00
C THR A 148 0.16 7.23 23.63
N LEU A 149 -0.95 6.99 22.93
CA LEU A 149 -1.28 7.69 21.68
C LEU A 149 -1.72 9.13 22.00
N ARG A 150 -1.08 10.13 21.38
CA ARG A 150 -1.30 11.56 21.64
C ARG A 150 -2.01 12.28 20.52
N SER A 151 -1.63 11.97 19.29
CA SER A 151 -2.21 12.59 18.11
C SER A 151 -2.27 11.59 16.95
N ALA A 152 -3.28 11.78 16.11
CA ALA A 152 -3.42 11.12 14.82
C ALA A 152 -3.43 12.22 13.74
N ASN A 153 -2.24 12.64 13.32
CA ASN A 153 -2.11 13.67 12.31
C ASN A 153 -2.41 13.10 10.92
N VAL A 154 -2.93 13.95 10.04
CA VAL A 154 -3.30 13.56 8.67
C VAL A 154 -2.25 14.10 7.71
N TRP A 155 -1.53 13.21 7.05
CA TRP A 155 -0.77 13.58 5.86
C TRP A 155 -1.68 13.55 4.64
N ALA A 156 -2.23 14.70 4.27
CA ALA A 156 -3.09 14.85 3.10
C ALA A 156 -2.26 14.84 1.80
N LYS A 157 -2.64 13.95 0.87
CA LYS A 157 -2.03 13.82 -0.46
C LYS A 157 -2.82 14.68 -1.46
N PRO A 158 -2.21 15.69 -2.10
CA PRO A 158 -2.93 16.60 -2.99
C PRO A 158 -3.37 15.95 -4.31
N ALA A 159 -2.66 14.91 -4.77
CA ALA A 159 -2.97 14.17 -5.99
C ALA A 159 -2.89 12.65 -5.74
N PRO A 160 -3.86 12.08 -5.01
CA PRO A 160 -3.79 10.69 -4.61
C PRO A 160 -4.03 9.76 -5.80
N MET A 161 -3.16 8.75 -5.92
CA MET A 161 -3.34 7.72 -6.93
C MET A 161 -4.41 6.72 -6.48
N PRO A 162 -5.34 6.33 -7.36
CA PRO A 162 -6.31 5.31 -7.04
C PRO A 162 -5.67 3.91 -6.84
N GLU A 163 -6.10 3.17 -5.81
CA GLU A 163 -5.62 1.81 -5.50
C GLU A 163 -6.30 0.75 -6.37
N SER A 164 -5.56 -0.28 -6.79
CA SER A 164 -6.05 -1.26 -7.78
C SER A 164 -7.02 -2.28 -7.18
N VAL A 165 -8.25 -1.85 -6.89
CA VAL A 165 -9.36 -2.69 -6.40
C VAL A 165 -10.41 -2.82 -7.51
N ASP A 166 -11.05 -3.97 -7.61
CA ASP A 166 -12.18 -4.19 -8.53
C ASP A 166 -13.50 -3.94 -7.81
N GLY A 167 -14.42 -3.23 -8.45
CA GLY A 167 -15.68 -2.86 -7.81
C GLY A 167 -16.79 -2.52 -8.80
N TRP A 168 -17.97 -2.30 -8.24
CA TRP A 168 -19.10 -1.75 -8.96
C TRP A 168 -19.00 -0.22 -8.98
N ARG A 169 -19.22 0.37 -10.14
CA ARG A 169 -19.33 1.82 -10.28
C ARG A 169 -20.51 2.19 -11.17
N TRP A 170 -21.10 3.33 -10.87
CA TRP A 170 -22.07 3.96 -11.74
C TRP A 170 -21.36 4.65 -12.90
N GLU A 171 -21.81 4.39 -14.11
CA GLU A 171 -21.35 5.07 -15.31
C GLU A 171 -22.54 5.56 -16.11
N ARG A 172 -22.36 6.65 -16.85
CA ARG A 172 -23.35 7.04 -17.87
C ARG A 172 -23.49 5.90 -18.88
N CYS A 173 -24.73 5.53 -19.16
CA CYS A 173 -25.03 4.53 -20.16
C CYS A 173 -24.54 5.00 -21.52
N ARG A 174 -23.80 4.14 -22.21
CA ARG A 174 -23.28 4.41 -23.55
C ARG A 174 -23.72 3.32 -24.50
N ILE A 175 -23.98 3.72 -25.74
CA ILE A 175 -24.26 2.82 -26.85
C ILE A 175 -23.04 2.73 -27.75
N ARG A 176 -22.85 1.56 -28.36
CA ARG A 176 -21.77 1.36 -29.32
C ARG A 176 -22.19 2.01 -30.63
N LEU A 177 -21.43 3.00 -31.10
CA LEU A 177 -21.69 3.71 -32.36
C LEU A 177 -21.14 2.95 -33.56
N ALA A 178 -19.99 2.28 -33.37
CA ALA A 178 -19.35 1.47 -34.40
C ALA A 178 -18.63 0.24 -33.82
N PRO A 179 -18.52 -0.86 -34.57
CA PRO A 179 -17.67 -2.00 -34.20
C PRO A 179 -16.20 -1.57 -34.07
N SER A 180 -15.40 -2.37 -33.35
CA SER A 180 -13.96 -2.17 -33.33
C SER A 180 -13.41 -2.61 -34.69
N LYS A 181 -12.46 -1.87 -35.25
CA LYS A 181 -11.80 -2.21 -36.54
C LYS A 181 -11.13 -3.60 -36.56
N ALA A 182 -11.00 -4.26 -35.41
CA ALA A 182 -10.51 -5.64 -35.30
C ALA A 182 -11.58 -6.70 -35.66
N ALA A 183 -12.87 -6.36 -35.69
CA ALA A 183 -13.91 -7.31 -36.10
C ALA A 183 -14.00 -7.47 -37.64
N GLU A 184 -13.44 -6.52 -38.40
CA GLU A 184 -13.42 -6.55 -39.87
C GLU A 184 -12.20 -7.29 -40.43
N GLN A 185 -11.10 -7.37 -39.67
CA GLN A 185 -9.94 -8.18 -40.02
C GLN A 185 -10.17 -9.58 -39.44
N GLY A 186 -10.64 -10.51 -40.27
CA GLY A 186 -10.77 -11.93 -39.89
C GLY A 186 -9.51 -12.48 -39.22
N HIS A 187 -9.66 -13.61 -38.51
CA HIS A 187 -8.61 -14.30 -37.74
C HIS A 187 -7.23 -14.18 -38.41
N ARG A 188 -6.29 -13.49 -37.76
CA ARG A 188 -4.91 -13.40 -38.24
C ARG A 188 -4.28 -14.80 -38.17
N PRO A 189 -3.87 -15.40 -39.30
CA PRO A 189 -3.07 -16.62 -39.24
C PRO A 189 -1.72 -16.29 -38.60
N GLY A 190 -1.26 -17.13 -37.65
CA GLY A 190 0.06 -16.98 -37.02
C GLY A 190 0.07 -16.57 -35.53
N THR A 191 -0.92 -17.01 -34.74
CA THR A 191 -0.81 -16.95 -33.25
C THR A 191 -0.29 -18.24 -32.64
N ASP A 192 0.38 -19.07 -33.44
CA ASP A 192 1.21 -20.14 -32.90
C ASP A 192 2.45 -19.49 -32.27
N ILE A 193 2.58 -19.76 -30.97
CA ILE A 193 3.41 -19.09 -29.95
C ILE A 193 4.93 -18.98 -30.21
N ASN A 194 5.47 -19.38 -31.36
CA ASN A 194 6.92 -19.58 -31.51
C ASN A 194 7.61 -18.88 -32.70
N GLU A 195 6.95 -18.06 -33.50
CA GLU A 195 7.64 -17.27 -34.54
C GLU A 195 7.29 -15.78 -34.45
N TRP A 196 7.93 -15.09 -33.51
CA TRP A 196 7.90 -13.62 -33.47
C TRP A 196 8.90 -13.06 -34.49
N VAL A 197 8.47 -12.87 -35.73
CA VAL A 197 9.25 -12.14 -36.73
C VAL A 197 9.03 -10.65 -36.48
N GLY A 198 10.05 -9.97 -35.96
CA GLY A 198 9.98 -8.57 -35.56
C GLY A 198 9.49 -7.64 -36.67
N GLY A 199 8.20 -7.33 -36.64
CA GLY A 199 7.57 -6.27 -37.42
C GLY A 199 7.41 -5.00 -36.57
N PRO A 200 7.22 -3.83 -37.21
CA PRO A 200 7.05 -2.57 -36.49
C PRO A 200 5.84 -2.67 -35.56
N MET A 201 6.02 -2.27 -34.29
CA MET A 201 4.98 -2.17 -33.27
C MET A 201 3.94 -1.10 -33.68
N GLY A 202 3.07 -1.45 -34.62
CA GLY A 202 1.94 -0.64 -35.06
C GLY A 202 0.84 -0.68 -34.00
N GLY A 203 0.89 0.22 -33.03
CA GLY A 203 -0.16 0.47 -32.06
C GLY A 203 -1.39 1.11 -32.70
N GLY A 204 -2.16 0.35 -33.48
CA GLY A 204 -3.49 0.76 -33.92
C GLY A 204 -4.46 0.74 -32.73
N ASN A 205 -5.12 1.87 -32.43
CA ASN A 205 -6.21 1.91 -31.44
C ASN A 205 -7.43 1.16 -32.00
N HIS A 206 -7.51 -0.16 -31.80
CA HIS A 206 -8.64 -1.01 -32.19
C HIS A 206 -9.86 -0.87 -31.25
N ARG A 207 -10.12 0.32 -30.70
CA ARG A 207 -11.20 0.51 -29.72
C ARG A 207 -12.53 0.75 -30.41
N ALA A 208 -13.59 0.19 -29.86
CA ALA A 208 -14.95 0.48 -30.30
C ALA A 208 -15.28 1.96 -30.01
N GLU A 209 -16.07 2.58 -30.88
CA GLU A 209 -16.59 3.93 -30.66
C GLU A 209 -17.86 3.87 -29.83
N TRP A 210 -17.96 4.75 -28.83
CA TRP A 210 -19.05 4.80 -27.87
C TRP A 210 -19.64 6.21 -27.84
N GLY A 211 -20.97 6.30 -27.82
CA GLY A 211 -21.73 7.54 -27.68
C GLY A 211 -22.67 7.49 -26.49
N ASP A 212 -23.20 8.64 -26.09
CA ASP A 212 -24.17 8.73 -25.01
C ASP A 212 -25.46 7.98 -25.38
N CYS A 213 -26.03 7.25 -24.42
CA CYS A 213 -27.30 6.57 -24.61
C CYS A 213 -28.44 7.59 -24.57
N PRO A 214 -29.34 7.64 -25.57
CA PRO A 214 -30.50 8.54 -25.56
C PRO A 214 -31.60 8.14 -24.55
N GLY A 215 -31.36 7.12 -23.74
CA GLY A 215 -32.34 6.47 -22.88
C GLY A 215 -32.63 5.04 -23.35
N CYS A 216 -32.50 4.07 -22.45
CA CYS A 216 -32.85 2.67 -22.70
C CYS A 216 -33.44 2.03 -21.43
N PRO A 217 -34.14 0.90 -21.54
CA PRO A 217 -34.73 0.23 -20.37
C PRO A 217 -33.72 -0.12 -19.26
N LYS A 218 -32.44 -0.29 -19.59
CA LYS A 218 -31.39 -0.59 -18.62
C LYS A 218 -31.02 0.62 -17.75
N CYS A 219 -31.04 1.82 -18.32
CA CYS A 219 -30.59 3.04 -17.65
C CYS A 219 -31.73 3.96 -17.20
N ALA A 220 -32.93 3.78 -17.77
CA ALA A 220 -34.12 4.56 -17.40
C ALA A 220 -34.45 4.51 -15.90
N PRO A 221 -34.31 3.37 -15.19
CA PRO A 221 -34.56 3.34 -13.74
C PRO A 221 -33.54 4.13 -12.91
N ASN A 222 -32.37 4.46 -13.47
CA ASN A 222 -31.25 5.07 -12.75
C ASN A 222 -30.78 6.37 -13.43
N ASP A 223 -31.71 7.14 -14.00
CA ASP A 223 -31.45 8.45 -14.62
C ASP A 223 -30.29 8.44 -15.64
N GLY A 224 -30.31 7.46 -16.55
CA GLY A 224 -29.29 7.33 -17.59
C GLY A 224 -27.99 6.67 -17.11
N LEU A 225 -27.91 6.21 -15.85
CA LEU A 225 -26.76 5.47 -15.32
C LEU A 225 -26.94 3.95 -15.44
N VAL A 226 -25.83 3.24 -15.54
CA VAL A 226 -25.77 1.78 -15.44
C VAL A 226 -24.66 1.37 -14.48
N LEU A 227 -24.91 0.30 -13.73
CA LEU A 227 -23.90 -0.29 -12.87
C LEU A 227 -22.96 -1.17 -13.70
N ARG A 228 -21.67 -0.91 -13.63
CA ARG A 228 -20.63 -1.68 -14.31
C ARG A 228 -19.62 -2.20 -13.30
N ARG A 229 -19.29 -3.49 -13.42
CA ARG A 229 -18.17 -4.08 -12.70
C ARG A 229 -16.91 -3.91 -13.54
N GLY A 230 -15.85 -3.42 -12.93
CA GLY A 230 -14.55 -3.32 -13.59
C GLY A 230 -13.48 -2.81 -12.64
N SER A 231 -12.29 -2.58 -13.18
CA SER A 231 -11.19 -1.96 -12.45
C SER A 231 -11.56 -0.51 -12.14
N GLY A 232 -11.96 -0.27 -10.89
CA GLY A 232 -12.50 0.99 -10.40
C GLY A 232 -11.89 1.21 -9.04
N ARG A 233 -11.03 2.21 -8.96
CA ARG A 233 -10.04 2.31 -7.91
C ARG A 233 -10.46 3.33 -6.85
N PRO A 234 -10.72 2.95 -5.59
CA PRO A 234 -10.87 3.91 -4.52
C PRO A 234 -9.58 4.71 -4.37
N THR A 235 -9.72 6.00 -4.13
CA THR A 235 -8.57 6.89 -4.00
C THR A 235 -8.38 7.25 -2.54
N ARG A 236 -7.28 6.79 -1.94
CA ARG A 236 -6.95 7.21 -0.57
C ARG A 236 -6.22 8.55 -0.60
N ALA A 237 -6.85 9.56 -0.04
CA ALA A 237 -6.34 10.92 -0.02
C ALA A 237 -5.41 11.23 1.16
N HIS A 238 -5.18 10.31 2.09
CA HIS A 238 -4.30 10.56 3.24
C HIS A 238 -3.64 9.31 3.83
N GLU A 239 -2.62 9.52 4.65
CA GLU A 239 -2.05 8.57 5.61
C GLU A 239 -2.07 9.18 7.02
N TYR A 240 -1.97 8.32 8.04
CA TYR A 240 -1.86 8.77 9.42
C TYR A 240 -0.40 8.88 9.84
N VAL A 241 -0.05 9.99 10.48
CA VAL A 241 1.19 10.15 11.24
C VAL A 241 0.81 10.23 12.72
N PHE A 242 0.94 9.10 13.41
CA PHE A 242 0.63 9.00 14.82
C PHE A 242 1.78 9.54 15.67
N GLN A 243 1.44 10.22 16.76
CA GLN A 243 2.38 10.61 17.80
C GLN A 243 2.15 9.75 19.05
N PHE A 244 3.19 9.05 19.50
CA PHE A 244 3.17 8.28 20.75
C PHE A 244 4.19 8.82 21.76
N THR A 245 3.89 8.62 23.05
CA THR A 245 4.79 8.91 24.17
C THR A 245 4.91 7.73 25.12
N LYS A 246 6.01 7.69 25.89
CA LYS A 246 6.25 6.71 26.96
C LYS A 246 5.53 7.04 28.26
N SER A 247 5.39 8.33 28.55
CA SER A 247 4.84 8.84 29.80
C SER A 247 3.53 9.60 29.58
N THR A 248 2.78 9.75 30.67
CA THR A 248 1.49 10.46 30.72
C THR A 248 1.65 11.98 30.69
N GLY A 249 2.81 12.51 31.10
CA GLY A 249 3.23 13.87 30.77
C GLY A 249 3.81 13.93 29.37
N TYR A 250 3.48 14.97 28.59
CA TYR A 250 4.14 15.20 27.30
C TYR A 250 4.43 16.68 27.11
N PHE A 251 5.48 16.97 26.35
CA PHE A 251 5.87 18.33 26.01
C PHE A 251 5.03 18.79 24.82
N SER A 252 4.23 19.82 25.04
CA SER A 252 3.62 20.63 23.98
C SER A 252 4.23 22.02 24.05
N ASP A 253 4.81 22.49 22.95
CA ASP A 253 5.24 23.87 22.84
C ASP A 253 4.02 24.73 22.50
N ARG A 254 3.56 25.51 23.49
CA ARG A 254 2.39 26.37 23.33
C ARG A 254 2.66 27.54 22.37
N GLU A 255 3.91 28.00 22.28
CA GLU A 255 4.27 29.09 21.35
C GLU A 255 4.31 28.56 19.92
N ALA A 256 4.86 27.38 19.69
CA ALA A 256 4.86 26.74 18.36
C ALA A 256 3.44 26.39 17.86
N VAL A 257 2.49 26.15 18.76
CA VAL A 257 1.09 25.81 18.41
C VAL A 257 0.22 27.07 18.20
N ALA A 258 0.67 28.25 18.60
CA ALA A 258 -0.12 29.48 18.54
C ALA A 258 -0.19 30.14 17.14
N GLU A 259 0.15 29.40 16.07
CA GLU A 259 0.07 29.85 14.66
C GLU A 259 -1.29 30.46 14.28
#